data_AF-A0A8J6IMD1-F1
#
_entry.id   AF-A0A8J6IMD1-F1
#
_cell.length_a   1.000
_cell.length_b   1.000
_cell.length_c   1.000
_cell.angle_alpha   90.00
_cell.angle_beta   90.00
_cell.angle_gamma   90.00
#
_symmetry.space_group_name_H-M   'P 1'
#
loop_
_entity.id
_entity.type
_entity.pdbx_description
1 polymer ?
#
loop_
_entity_poly.entity_id
_entity_poly.type
_entity_poly.pdbx_seq_one_letter_code
_entity_poly.pdbx_strand_id
1 'polypeptide(L)'
;MAFALPMAQSRLQTQENNAEWNQRAETFVDMFSIDANAARENGFRLTSSDRSEKIWRMARAYTSNQSLDSLARDRDVIGAYQTFAQAHFDQAERQAKERKCLADAVYFEARSETRPGQMAVAEVVMNRVRHPLYPNTICGVVYQGSYRNTGCQFTFTCDGSVARKPRGVAWRNANQVAAHAMLGLAKPATNGATHYHTVAINPYWAPSLVQTGVIGSHKFYRFPGAAGRLPDTDA
;
A
#
# COMPACT_ATOMS: atom_id res chain seq x y z
N MET A 1 -5.50 -30.17 1.84
CA MET A 1 -5.86 -28.81 2.32
C MET A 1 -4.93 -27.81 1.64
N ALA A 2 -5.41 -27.03 0.67
CA ALA A 2 -4.59 -26.07 -0.06
C ALA A 2 -5.21 -24.68 0.06
N PHE A 3 -4.83 -23.95 1.11
CA PHE A 3 -5.17 -22.53 1.27
C PHE A 3 -3.93 -21.68 0.91
N ALA A 4 -3.63 -21.60 -0.38
CA ALA A 4 -2.61 -20.69 -0.94
C ALA A 4 -3.10 -19.96 -2.21
N LEU A 5 -4.40 -20.03 -2.50
CA LEU A 5 -4.94 -19.71 -3.82
C LEU A 5 -5.28 -18.23 -4.12
N PRO A 6 -5.64 -17.33 -3.18
CA PRO A 6 -6.10 -15.99 -3.59
C PRO A 6 -4.98 -15.11 -4.15
N MET A 7 -3.79 -15.19 -3.54
CA MET A 7 -2.61 -14.38 -3.92
C MET A 7 -1.93 -14.93 -5.18
N ALA A 8 -1.99 -16.25 -5.38
CA ALA A 8 -1.53 -16.88 -6.60
C ALA A 8 -2.48 -16.56 -7.76
N GLN A 9 -3.80 -16.62 -7.54
CA GLN A 9 -4.79 -16.23 -8.55
C GLN A 9 -4.71 -14.76 -8.93
N SER A 10 -4.56 -13.84 -7.96
CA SER A 10 -4.44 -12.42 -8.29
C SER A 10 -3.15 -12.13 -9.05
N ARG A 11 -2.02 -12.74 -8.67
CA ARG A 11 -0.76 -12.62 -9.42
C ARG A 11 -0.85 -13.23 -10.80
N LEU A 12 -1.49 -14.40 -10.96
CA LEU A 12 -1.72 -15.03 -12.26
C LEU A 12 -2.63 -14.16 -13.13
N GLN A 13 -3.71 -13.62 -12.59
CA GLN A 13 -4.64 -12.77 -13.32
C GLN A 13 -4.03 -11.41 -13.69
N THR A 14 -3.15 -10.86 -12.84
CA THR A 14 -2.33 -9.69 -13.19
C THR A 14 -1.28 -10.02 -14.25
N GLN A 15 -0.64 -11.20 -14.19
CA GLN A 15 0.30 -11.65 -15.21
C GLN A 15 -0.39 -11.91 -16.55
N GLU A 16 -1.58 -12.51 -16.54
CA GLU A 16 -2.42 -12.74 -17.72
C GLU A 16 -2.89 -11.40 -18.32
N ASN A 17 -3.36 -10.46 -17.50
CA ASN A 17 -3.73 -9.13 -17.96
C ASN A 17 -2.51 -8.38 -18.52
N ASN A 18 -1.37 -8.41 -17.84
CA ASN A 18 -0.15 -7.75 -18.32
C ASN A 18 0.39 -8.42 -19.59
N ALA A 19 0.29 -9.74 -19.71
CA ALA A 19 0.65 -10.48 -20.91
C ALA A 19 -0.30 -10.15 -22.06
N GLU A 20 -1.60 -10.03 -21.81
CA GLU A 20 -2.59 -9.61 -22.80
C GLU A 20 -2.32 -8.18 -23.27
N TRP A 21 -2.04 -7.25 -22.35
CA TRP A 21 -1.74 -5.85 -22.69
C TRP A 21 -0.37 -5.71 -23.39
N ASN A 22 0.64 -6.45 -22.97
CA ASN A 22 1.95 -6.48 -23.63
C ASN A 22 1.85 -7.12 -25.01
N GLN A 23 1.14 -8.24 -25.15
CA GLN A 23 0.90 -8.88 -26.44
C GLN A 23 0.10 -7.96 -27.37
N ARG A 24 -0.90 -7.22 -26.86
CA ARG A 24 -1.63 -6.22 -27.65
C ARG A 24 -0.74 -5.04 -28.05
N ALA A 25 0.16 -4.58 -27.16
CA ALA A 25 1.11 -3.52 -27.46
C ALA A 25 2.19 -3.97 -28.46
N GLU A 26 2.70 -5.19 -28.34
CA GLU A 26 3.63 -5.83 -29.28
C GLU A 26 2.94 -6.08 -30.62
N THR A 27 1.71 -6.61 -30.63
CA THR A 27 0.91 -6.78 -31.86
C THR A 27 0.63 -5.43 -32.51
N PHE A 28 0.39 -4.37 -31.73
CA PHE A 28 0.25 -3.02 -32.24
C PHE A 28 1.56 -2.55 -32.87
N VAL A 29 2.70 -2.68 -32.17
CA VAL A 29 4.03 -2.33 -32.70
C VAL A 29 4.40 -3.14 -33.95
N ASP A 30 4.17 -4.45 -33.96
CA ASP A 30 4.40 -5.36 -35.09
C ASP A 30 3.47 -5.07 -36.28
N MET A 31 2.23 -4.68 -36.00
CA MET A 31 1.29 -4.20 -37.02
C MET A 31 1.77 -2.90 -37.68
N PHE A 32 2.62 -2.11 -37.02
CA PHE A 32 3.21 -0.88 -37.55
C PHE A 32 4.68 -1.02 -38.01
N SER A 33 5.38 -2.09 -37.67
CA SER A 33 6.77 -2.33 -38.07
C SER A 33 6.88 -3.12 -39.37
N ILE A 34 6.19 -2.66 -40.42
CA ILE A 34 6.58 -3.06 -41.78
C ILE A 34 7.76 -2.17 -42.20
N ASP A 35 8.93 -2.79 -42.25
CA ASP A 35 10.01 -2.30 -43.10
C ASP A 35 9.56 -2.46 -44.57
N ALA A 36 9.07 -1.36 -45.14
CA ALA A 36 8.56 -1.33 -46.50
C ALA A 36 9.64 -1.66 -47.55
N ASN A 37 10.93 -1.58 -47.19
CA ASN A 37 12.03 -1.99 -48.05
C ASN A 37 12.24 -3.50 -47.99
N ALA A 38 12.20 -4.10 -46.78
CA ALA A 38 12.29 -5.55 -46.61
C ALA A 38 11.14 -6.32 -47.30
N ALA A 39 9.93 -5.76 -47.31
CA ALA A 39 8.77 -6.37 -47.98
C ALA A 39 8.88 -6.35 -49.52
N ARG A 40 9.59 -5.38 -50.11
CA ARG A 40 9.85 -5.29 -51.56
C ARG A 40 10.99 -6.22 -51.99
N GLU A 41 12.03 -6.34 -51.18
CA GLU A 41 13.19 -7.20 -51.47
C GLU A 41 12.83 -8.70 -51.45
N ASN A 42 11.82 -9.11 -50.66
CA ASN A 42 11.40 -10.51 -50.52
C ASN A 42 10.25 -10.94 -51.46
N GLY A 43 9.91 -10.15 -52.49
CA GLY A 43 9.05 -10.62 -53.59
C GLY A 43 7.57 -10.88 -53.27
N PHE A 44 7.05 -10.32 -52.17
CA PHE A 44 5.64 -10.50 -51.78
C PHE A 44 4.69 -9.80 -52.77
N ARG A 45 3.91 -10.58 -53.54
CA ARG A 45 2.86 -10.09 -54.46
C ARG A 45 1.47 -10.26 -53.84
N LEU A 46 0.77 -9.14 -53.69
CA LEU A 46 -0.58 -9.07 -53.12
C LEU A 46 -1.64 -9.39 -54.18
N THR A 47 -2.55 -10.33 -53.90
CA THR A 47 -3.78 -10.55 -54.67
C THR A 47 -5.01 -10.04 -53.91
N SER A 48 -5.98 -9.52 -54.66
CA SER A 48 -7.02 -8.57 -54.24
C SER A 48 -8.26 -9.15 -53.53
N SER A 49 -8.12 -10.16 -52.66
CA SER A 49 -9.30 -10.79 -52.01
C SER A 49 -9.46 -10.53 -50.52
N ASP A 50 -8.54 -9.84 -49.85
CA ASP A 50 -8.57 -9.75 -48.40
C ASP A 50 -8.99 -8.37 -47.87
N ARG A 51 -9.79 -8.41 -46.80
CA ARG A 51 -10.11 -7.27 -45.90
C ARG A 51 -8.88 -6.44 -45.49
N SER A 52 -7.68 -7.00 -45.65
CA SER A 52 -6.39 -6.36 -45.49
C SER A 52 -6.23 -5.11 -46.35
N GLU A 53 -6.72 -5.06 -47.59
CA GLU A 53 -6.50 -3.90 -48.47
C GLU A 53 -7.18 -2.62 -47.93
N LYS A 54 -8.35 -2.76 -47.31
CA LYS A 54 -9.07 -1.62 -46.70
C LYS A 54 -8.35 -1.12 -45.44
N ILE A 55 -7.85 -2.03 -44.62
CA ILE A 55 -7.04 -1.71 -43.43
C ILE A 55 -5.72 -1.05 -43.84
N TRP A 56 -5.06 -1.57 -44.88
CA TRP A 56 -3.83 -1.01 -45.44
C TRP A 56 -4.02 0.37 -46.05
N ARG A 57 -5.14 0.63 -46.74
CA ARG A 57 -5.45 1.97 -47.28
C ARG A 57 -5.72 2.98 -46.16
N MET A 58 -6.38 2.57 -45.07
CA MET A 58 -6.59 3.43 -43.91
C MET A 58 -5.28 3.71 -43.17
N ALA A 59 -4.45 2.69 -42.93
CA ALA A 59 -3.13 2.84 -42.32
C ALA A 59 -2.22 3.75 -43.16
N ARG A 60 -2.14 3.52 -44.48
CA ARG A 60 -1.33 4.35 -45.39
C ARG A 60 -1.83 5.79 -45.50
N ALA A 61 -3.15 6.02 -45.49
CA ALA A 61 -3.71 7.37 -45.49
C ALA A 61 -3.45 8.11 -44.17
N TYR A 62 -3.38 7.37 -43.06
CA TYR A 62 -3.06 7.92 -41.75
C TYR A 62 -1.56 8.26 -41.62
N THR A 63 -0.68 7.36 -42.08
CA THR A 63 0.77 7.57 -42.06
C THR A 63 1.28 8.49 -43.17
N SER A 64 0.57 8.63 -44.29
CA SER A 64 0.95 9.61 -45.33
C SER A 64 0.64 11.05 -44.91
N ASN A 65 -0.30 11.24 -43.99
CA ASN A 65 -0.71 12.55 -43.48
C ASN A 65 -0.02 12.93 -42.15
N GLN A 66 0.78 12.05 -41.56
CA GLN A 66 1.49 12.27 -40.30
C GLN A 66 2.98 11.97 -40.42
N SER A 67 3.85 12.81 -39.84
CA SER A 67 5.29 12.55 -39.86
C SER A 67 5.67 11.46 -38.86
N LEU A 68 6.74 10.71 -39.11
CA LEU A 68 7.24 9.71 -38.17
C LEU A 68 7.55 10.33 -36.77
N ASP A 69 7.90 11.62 -36.74
CA ASP A 69 8.11 12.38 -35.51
C ASP A 69 6.82 12.65 -34.70
N SER A 70 5.64 12.73 -35.33
CA SER A 70 4.39 12.83 -34.58
C SER A 70 4.03 11.49 -33.93
N LEU A 71 4.23 10.38 -34.64
CA LEU A 71 4.00 9.03 -34.09
C LEU A 71 4.95 8.68 -32.94
N ALA A 72 6.23 9.09 -33.03
CA ALA A 72 7.20 8.92 -31.94
C ALA A 72 6.80 9.73 -30.69
N ARG A 73 6.34 10.98 -30.87
CA ARG A 73 5.80 11.79 -29.78
C ARG A 73 4.57 11.16 -29.15
N ASP A 74 3.65 10.63 -29.94
CA ASP A 74 2.44 9.98 -29.42
C ASP A 74 2.78 8.71 -28.61
N ARG A 75 3.78 7.93 -29.04
CA ARG A 75 4.31 6.79 -28.26
C ARG A 75 4.86 7.22 -26.91
N ASP A 76 5.69 8.27 -26.87
CA ASP A 76 6.29 8.76 -25.64
C ASP A 76 5.22 9.32 -24.68
N VAL A 77 4.21 10.00 -25.23
CA VAL A 77 3.05 10.49 -24.49
C VAL A 77 2.25 9.32 -23.90
N ILE A 78 1.93 8.29 -24.68
CA ILE A 78 1.24 7.08 -24.18
C ILE A 78 2.09 6.33 -23.14
N GLY A 79 3.40 6.25 -23.35
CA GLY A 79 4.36 5.68 -22.40
C GLY A 79 4.39 6.43 -21.07
N ALA A 80 4.29 7.75 -21.10
CA ALA A 80 4.20 8.59 -19.91
C ALA A 80 2.88 8.39 -19.13
N TYR A 81 1.83 7.86 -19.77
CA TYR A 81 0.55 7.54 -19.14
C TYR A 81 0.46 6.12 -18.56
N GLN A 82 1.57 5.38 -18.42
CA GLN A 82 1.60 4.08 -17.73
C GLN A 82 1.24 4.22 -16.24
N THR A 83 -0.06 4.35 -15.97
CA THR A 83 -0.67 4.62 -14.67
C THR A 83 -0.72 3.35 -13.80
N PHE A 84 -0.60 2.17 -14.42
CA PHE A 84 -0.77 0.86 -13.80
C PHE A 84 0.46 -0.04 -13.97
N ALA A 85 1.64 0.44 -13.56
CA ALA A 85 2.84 -0.38 -13.50
C ALA A 85 2.76 -1.42 -12.37
N GLN A 86 3.45 -2.55 -12.50
CA GLN A 86 3.54 -3.59 -11.45
C GLN A 86 3.97 -3.00 -10.10
N ALA A 87 4.92 -2.06 -10.11
CA ALA A 87 5.40 -1.39 -8.90
C ALA A 87 4.30 -0.62 -8.14
N HIS A 88 3.31 -0.05 -8.86
CA HIS A 88 2.18 0.64 -8.24
C HIS A 88 1.26 -0.35 -7.52
N PHE A 89 1.02 -1.53 -8.11
CA PHE A 89 0.25 -2.59 -7.48
C PHE A 89 0.97 -3.15 -6.25
N ASP A 90 2.28 -3.36 -6.32
CA ASP A 90 3.08 -3.82 -5.19
C ASP A 90 3.07 -2.80 -4.05
N GLN A 91 3.11 -1.49 -4.36
CA GLN A 91 2.97 -0.43 -3.37
C GLN A 91 1.59 -0.41 -2.73
N ALA A 92 0.52 -0.55 -3.53
CA ALA A 92 -0.84 -0.61 -3.03
C ALA A 92 -1.05 -1.82 -2.11
N GLU A 93 -0.49 -2.98 -2.45
CA GLU A 93 -0.53 -4.19 -1.62
C GLU A 93 0.20 -3.97 -0.27
N ARG A 94 1.40 -3.37 -0.32
CA ARG A 94 2.14 -3.01 0.91
C ARG A 94 1.33 -2.05 1.78
N GLN A 95 0.79 -0.98 1.21
CA GLN A 95 -0.03 -0.01 1.96
C GLN A 95 -1.29 -0.65 2.55
N ALA A 96 -1.95 -1.55 1.81
CA ALA A 96 -3.11 -2.28 2.31
C ALA A 96 -2.73 -3.19 3.50
N LYS A 97 -1.57 -3.84 3.45
CA LYS A 97 -1.03 -4.66 4.55
C LYS A 97 -0.71 -3.81 5.78
N GLU A 98 0.01 -2.70 5.61
CA GLU A 98 0.33 -1.77 6.70
C GLU A 98 -0.94 -1.20 7.36
N ARG A 99 -1.94 -0.80 6.54
CA ARG A 99 -3.25 -0.35 7.03
C ARG A 99 -3.96 -1.41 7.85
N LYS A 100 -3.93 -2.66 7.37
CA LYS A 100 -4.53 -3.78 8.11
C LYS A 100 -3.86 -3.98 9.46
N CYS A 101 -2.53 -3.95 9.55
CA CYS A 101 -1.81 -4.07 10.82
C CYS A 101 -2.20 -2.95 11.80
N LEU A 102 -2.30 -1.70 11.32
CA LEU A 102 -2.74 -0.59 12.16
C LEU A 102 -4.19 -0.77 12.61
N ALA A 103 -5.08 -1.20 11.73
CA ALA A 103 -6.48 -1.45 12.05
C ALA A 103 -6.64 -2.60 13.06
N ASP A 104 -5.84 -3.66 12.94
CA ASP A 104 -5.82 -4.76 13.92
C ASP A 104 -5.43 -4.22 15.31
N ALA A 105 -4.36 -3.43 15.41
CA ALA A 105 -3.94 -2.80 16.66
C ALA A 105 -5.06 -1.92 17.26
N VAL A 106 -5.65 -1.01 16.48
CA VAL A 106 -6.75 -0.16 16.95
C VAL A 106 -7.95 -0.99 17.40
N TYR A 107 -8.28 -2.06 16.68
CA TYR A 107 -9.42 -2.91 17.03
C TYR A 107 -9.21 -3.65 18.34
N PHE A 108 -8.06 -4.32 18.51
CA PHE A 108 -7.85 -5.14 19.70
C PHE A 108 -7.56 -4.30 20.94
N GLU A 109 -6.95 -3.12 20.78
CA GLU A 109 -6.56 -2.25 21.90
C GLU A 109 -7.65 -1.23 22.27
N ALA A 110 -8.48 -0.79 21.32
CA ALA A 110 -9.34 0.37 21.51
C ALA A 110 -10.73 0.26 20.88
N ARG A 111 -11.21 -0.93 20.48
CA ARG A 111 -12.56 -1.06 19.88
C ARG A 111 -13.71 -0.51 20.74
N SER A 112 -13.55 -0.54 22.06
CA SER A 112 -14.55 -0.04 23.02
C SER A 112 -14.32 1.43 23.41
N GLU A 113 -13.27 2.06 22.89
CA GLU A 113 -12.98 3.47 23.11
C GLU A 113 -13.74 4.37 22.14
N THR A 114 -13.81 5.66 22.51
CA THR A 114 -14.28 6.73 21.64
C THR A 114 -13.35 6.89 20.42
N ARG A 115 -13.81 7.63 19.39
CA ARG A 115 -12.97 7.92 18.21
C ARG A 115 -11.63 8.58 18.55
N PRO A 116 -11.57 9.58 19.46
CA PRO A 116 -10.29 10.11 19.93
C PRO A 116 -9.39 9.05 20.60
N GLY A 117 -9.95 8.15 21.41
CA GLY A 117 -9.18 7.07 22.04
C GLY A 117 -8.60 6.07 21.04
N GLN A 118 -9.39 5.68 20.04
CA GLN A 118 -8.91 4.84 18.93
C GLN A 118 -7.79 5.54 18.13
N MET A 119 -7.96 6.83 17.86
CA MET A 119 -6.96 7.63 17.15
C MET A 119 -5.67 7.80 17.96
N ALA A 120 -5.76 7.94 19.29
CA ALA A 120 -4.61 8.03 20.16
C ALA A 120 -3.75 6.75 20.15
N VAL A 121 -4.37 5.56 20.11
CA VAL A 121 -3.65 4.29 19.94
C VAL A 121 -2.97 4.24 18.57
N ALA A 122 -3.67 4.64 17.50
CA ALA A 122 -3.08 4.69 16.16
C ALA A 122 -1.90 5.67 16.11
N GLU A 123 -2.00 6.83 16.77
CA GLU A 123 -0.94 7.83 16.88
C GLU A 123 0.29 7.24 17.57
N VAL A 124 0.14 6.47 18.66
CA VAL A 124 1.27 5.79 19.31
C VAL A 124 2.00 4.86 18.36
N VAL A 125 1.28 4.07 17.55
CA VAL A 125 1.90 3.20 16.54
C VAL A 125 2.68 4.03 15.52
N MET A 126 2.09 5.12 15.01
CA MET A 126 2.76 6.00 14.05
C MET A 126 3.98 6.72 14.67
N ASN A 127 3.92 7.10 15.95
CA ASN A 127 5.04 7.68 16.68
C ASN A 127 6.19 6.67 16.83
N ARG A 128 5.87 5.40 17.10
CA ARG A 128 6.88 4.33 17.11
C ARG A 128 7.52 4.15 15.74
N VAL A 129 6.74 4.10 14.66
CA VAL A 129 7.29 3.99 13.29
C VAL A 129 8.30 5.10 12.98
N ARG A 130 8.09 6.31 13.51
CA ARG A 130 9.01 7.45 13.34
C ARG A 130 10.20 7.45 14.30
N HIS A 131 10.16 6.65 15.35
CA HIS A 131 11.12 6.72 16.44
C HIS A 131 12.25 5.69 16.25
N PRO A 132 13.54 6.09 16.31
CA PRO A 132 14.68 5.23 15.96
C PRO A 132 14.80 3.91 16.75
N LEU A 133 14.24 3.85 17.96
CA LEU A 133 14.25 2.65 18.81
C LEU A 133 13.22 1.57 18.42
N TYR A 134 12.37 1.82 17.42
CA TYR A 134 11.33 0.90 17.00
C TYR A 134 11.48 0.53 15.51
N PRO A 135 10.82 -0.55 15.06
CA PRO A 135 10.72 -0.85 13.64
C PRO A 135 10.12 0.31 12.85
N ASN A 136 10.60 0.51 11.62
CA ASN A 136 10.19 1.59 10.73
C ASN A 136 8.98 1.23 9.83
N THR A 137 8.25 0.17 10.16
CA THR A 137 7.01 -0.23 9.49
C THR A 137 5.91 -0.45 10.52
N ILE A 138 4.65 -0.17 10.15
CA ILE A 138 3.50 -0.33 11.05
C ILE A 138 3.37 -1.79 11.45
N CYS A 139 3.42 -2.72 10.49
CA CYS A 139 3.37 -4.15 10.79
C CYS A 139 4.55 -4.58 11.69
N GLY A 140 5.74 -4.03 11.47
CA GLY A 140 6.91 -4.28 12.31
C GLY A 140 6.70 -3.85 13.76
N VAL A 141 6.09 -2.69 13.99
CA VAL A 141 5.73 -2.19 15.33
C VAL A 141 4.62 -3.03 15.96
N VAL A 142 3.54 -3.31 15.21
CA VAL A 142 2.36 -4.00 15.74
C VAL A 142 2.68 -5.45 16.12
N TYR A 143 3.47 -6.15 15.32
CA TYR A 143 3.86 -7.54 15.58
C TYR A 143 5.24 -7.67 16.23
N GLN A 144 5.77 -6.59 16.81
CA GLN A 144 7.06 -6.63 17.48
C GLN A 144 7.02 -7.62 18.66
N GLY A 145 7.96 -8.57 18.63
CA GLY A 145 8.09 -9.60 19.67
C GLY A 145 7.15 -10.80 19.52
N SER A 146 6.25 -10.83 18.53
CA SER A 146 5.29 -11.95 18.37
C SER A 146 5.93 -13.32 18.12
N TYR A 147 7.17 -13.33 17.67
CA TYR A 147 7.99 -14.52 17.42
C TYR A 147 8.84 -14.93 18.64
N ARG A 148 8.80 -14.19 19.75
CA ARG A 148 9.63 -14.41 20.94
C ARG A 148 8.80 -15.00 22.07
N ASN A 149 9.43 -15.86 22.87
CA ASN A 149 8.83 -16.39 24.11
C ASN A 149 8.84 -15.35 25.26
N THR A 150 9.57 -14.25 25.11
CA THR A 150 9.76 -13.22 26.15
C THR A 150 8.58 -12.24 26.24
N GLY A 151 7.57 -12.38 25.40
CA GLY A 151 6.40 -11.52 25.37
C GLY A 151 6.35 -10.61 24.14
N CYS A 152 5.19 -9.98 23.97
CA CYS A 152 4.79 -9.32 22.73
C CYS A 152 4.40 -7.88 23.01
N GLN A 153 4.72 -6.99 22.07
CA GLN A 153 4.46 -5.56 22.24
C GLN A 153 2.96 -5.25 22.34
N PHE A 154 2.15 -5.97 21.57
CA PHE A 154 0.70 -5.95 21.64
C PHE A 154 0.21 -7.36 21.98
N THR A 155 -0.47 -7.51 23.11
CA THR A 155 -0.82 -8.82 23.68
C THR A 155 -1.67 -9.67 22.72
N PHE A 156 -2.54 -9.03 21.93
CA PHE A 156 -3.41 -9.71 20.97
C PHE A 156 -2.65 -10.54 19.92
N THR A 157 -1.37 -10.21 19.68
CA THR A 157 -0.50 -10.91 18.72
C THR A 157 -0.02 -12.27 19.22
N CYS A 158 -0.19 -12.56 20.52
CA CYS A 158 0.35 -13.76 21.16
C CYS A 158 -0.65 -14.50 22.05
N ASP A 159 -1.76 -13.87 22.43
CA ASP A 159 -2.82 -14.49 23.25
C ASP A 159 -3.85 -15.31 22.42
N GLY A 160 -3.62 -15.44 21.11
CA GLY A 160 -4.52 -16.12 20.17
C GLY A 160 -5.72 -15.29 19.70
N SER A 161 -5.83 -14.01 20.10
CA SER A 161 -6.91 -13.11 19.69
C SER A 161 -7.00 -12.95 18.17
N VAL A 162 -5.87 -12.99 17.47
CA VAL A 162 -5.81 -12.97 16.00
C VAL A 162 -6.59 -14.11 15.33
N ALA A 163 -6.87 -15.21 16.02
CA ALA A 163 -7.71 -16.29 15.50
C ALA A 163 -9.18 -15.85 15.33
N ARG A 164 -9.63 -14.85 16.09
CA ARG A 164 -10.97 -14.27 15.98
C ARG A 164 -10.93 -13.10 15.01
N LYS A 165 -11.52 -13.29 13.82
CA LYS A 165 -11.56 -12.23 12.80
C LYS A 165 -12.31 -10.98 13.31
N PRO A 166 -11.67 -9.79 13.25
CA PRO A 166 -12.35 -8.53 13.52
C PRO A 166 -13.60 -8.34 12.65
N ARG A 167 -14.68 -7.83 13.23
CA ARG A 167 -15.98 -7.70 12.55
C ARG A 167 -16.83 -6.54 13.06
N GLY A 168 -17.86 -6.20 12.29
CA GLY A 168 -18.91 -5.26 12.68
C GLY A 168 -18.48 -3.79 12.62
N VAL A 169 -19.24 -2.94 13.33
CA VAL A 169 -19.03 -1.48 13.39
C VAL A 169 -17.64 -1.16 13.91
N ALA A 170 -17.21 -1.82 15.00
CA ALA A 170 -15.88 -1.61 15.58
C ALA A 170 -14.74 -1.86 14.58
N TRP A 171 -14.87 -2.87 13.71
CA TRP A 171 -13.86 -3.12 12.67
C TRP A 171 -13.84 -2.05 11.59
N ARG A 172 -15.01 -1.61 11.11
CA ARG A 172 -15.09 -0.49 10.17
C ARG A 172 -14.50 0.78 10.77
N ASN A 173 -14.79 1.02 12.03
CA ASN A 173 -14.27 2.15 12.78
C ASN A 173 -12.73 2.11 12.83
N ALA A 174 -12.15 0.97 13.23
CA ALA A 174 -10.70 0.79 13.27
C ALA A 174 -10.04 0.98 11.90
N ASN A 175 -10.65 0.51 10.81
CA ASN A 175 -10.15 0.74 9.45
C ASN A 175 -10.15 2.22 9.06
N GLN A 176 -11.21 2.96 9.41
CA GLN A 176 -11.28 4.40 9.15
C GLN A 176 -10.22 5.17 9.95
N VAL A 177 -10.03 4.83 11.23
CA VAL A 177 -8.98 5.43 12.06
C VAL A 177 -7.60 5.13 11.49
N ALA A 178 -7.33 3.88 11.12
CA ALA A 178 -6.06 3.48 10.52
C ALA A 178 -5.77 4.25 9.23
N ALA A 179 -6.74 4.35 8.32
CA ALA A 179 -6.60 5.13 7.10
C ALA A 179 -6.33 6.62 7.40
N HIS A 180 -7.09 7.21 8.32
CA HIS A 180 -6.95 8.61 8.70
C HIS A 180 -5.56 8.91 9.32
N ALA A 181 -5.06 8.02 10.17
CA ALA A 181 -3.74 8.10 10.78
C ALA A 181 -2.61 7.99 9.74
N MET A 182 -2.71 7.03 8.82
CA MET A 182 -1.71 6.82 7.76
C MET A 182 -1.62 8.01 6.79
N LEU A 183 -2.75 8.68 6.54
CA LEU A 183 -2.79 9.89 5.71
C LEU A 183 -2.26 11.13 6.44
N GLY A 184 -1.89 11.03 7.72
CA GLY A 184 -1.40 12.18 8.51
C GLY A 184 -2.47 13.24 8.78
N LEU A 185 -3.75 12.90 8.65
CA LEU A 185 -4.86 13.86 8.76
C LEU A 185 -5.24 14.19 10.22
N ALA A 186 -4.74 13.41 11.18
CA ALA A 186 -5.02 13.60 12.58
C ALA A 186 -4.13 14.69 13.19
N LYS A 187 -4.74 15.59 13.97
CA LYS A 187 -3.97 16.48 14.86
C LYS A 187 -3.34 15.63 15.98
N PRO A 188 -2.05 15.83 16.30
CA PRO A 188 -1.42 15.16 17.42
C PRO A 188 -2.19 15.41 18.72
N ALA A 189 -2.53 14.35 19.45
CA ALA A 189 -3.27 14.41 20.70
C ALA A 189 -2.51 13.78 21.87
N THR A 190 -1.54 12.90 21.59
CA THR A 190 -0.80 12.16 22.62
C THR A 190 0.48 12.86 23.09
N ASN A 191 0.79 14.03 22.52
CA ASN A 191 2.05 14.77 22.71
C ASN A 191 3.29 13.89 22.52
N GLY A 192 3.30 13.11 21.42
CA GLY A 192 4.43 12.26 21.06
C GLY A 192 4.56 10.98 21.89
N ALA A 193 3.46 10.46 22.42
CA ALA A 193 3.50 9.24 23.22
C ALA A 193 3.95 8.04 22.38
N THR A 194 4.78 7.19 23.00
CA THR A 194 5.23 5.90 22.45
C THR A 194 4.80 4.72 23.32
N HIS A 195 4.17 4.98 24.47
CA HIS A 195 3.68 3.98 25.39
C HIS A 195 2.31 4.41 25.92
N TYR A 196 1.49 3.43 26.30
CA TYR A 196 0.25 3.67 27.02
C TYR A 196 -0.09 2.45 27.88
N HIS A 197 -0.98 2.65 28.84
CA HIS A 197 -1.64 1.56 29.54
C HIS A 197 -3.05 1.98 29.95
N THR A 198 -3.90 1.02 30.26
CA THR A 198 -5.24 1.31 30.81
C THR A 198 -5.14 1.92 32.20
N VAL A 199 -6.03 2.85 32.52
CA VAL A 199 -6.15 3.47 33.86
C VAL A 199 -6.39 2.45 34.97
N ALA A 200 -6.85 1.25 34.65
CA ALA A 200 -7.17 0.18 35.60
C ALA A 200 -5.94 -0.53 36.18
N ILE A 201 -4.74 -0.32 35.63
CA ILE A 201 -3.51 -0.95 36.10
C ILE A 201 -2.38 0.07 36.30
N ASN A 202 -1.36 -0.31 37.07
CA ASN A 202 -0.15 0.50 37.26
C ASN A 202 1.12 -0.34 36.97
N PRO A 203 1.64 -0.30 35.74
CA PRO A 203 2.80 -1.09 35.37
C PRO A 203 4.11 -0.50 35.92
N TYR A 204 5.08 -1.37 36.24
CA TYR A 204 6.33 -0.98 36.90
C TYR A 204 7.18 0.04 36.12
N TRP A 205 7.02 0.08 34.79
CA TRP A 205 7.76 1.00 33.92
C TRP A 205 7.15 2.41 33.90
N ALA A 206 5.87 2.59 34.26
CA ALA A 206 5.19 3.88 34.13
C ALA A 206 5.89 5.03 34.88
N PRO A 207 6.39 4.84 36.12
CA PRO A 207 7.09 5.90 36.86
C PRO A 207 8.40 6.37 36.21
N SER A 208 9.03 5.54 35.36
CA SER A 208 10.26 5.91 34.64
C SER A 208 10.03 6.74 33.37
N LEU A 209 8.77 6.96 33.00
CA LEU A 209 8.39 7.69 31.79
C LEU A 209 7.66 8.99 32.13
N VAL A 210 7.61 9.91 31.15
CA VAL A 210 6.85 11.16 31.28
C VAL A 210 5.42 10.89 30.81
N GLN A 211 4.45 11.01 31.72
CA GLN A 211 3.03 10.96 31.36
C GLN A 211 2.67 12.20 30.54
N THR A 212 2.11 11.99 29.34
CA THR A 212 1.79 13.06 28.39
C THR A 212 0.31 13.44 28.37
N GLY A 213 -0.56 12.55 28.84
CA GLY A 213 -2.00 12.80 28.88
C GLY A 213 -2.82 11.56 29.23
N VAL A 214 -4.12 11.75 29.31
CA VAL A 214 -5.13 10.69 29.50
C VAL A 214 -6.21 10.91 28.45
N ILE A 215 -6.50 9.89 27.64
CA ILE A 215 -7.53 9.94 26.60
C ILE A 215 -8.35 8.66 26.69
N GLY A 216 -9.66 8.82 26.94
CA GLY A 216 -10.53 7.69 27.22
C GLY A 216 -10.05 6.90 28.44
N SER A 217 -9.95 5.58 28.30
CA SER A 217 -9.48 4.70 29.40
C SER A 217 -7.96 4.50 29.44
N HIS A 218 -7.17 5.31 28.71
CA HIS A 218 -5.73 5.13 28.58
C HIS A 218 -4.92 6.32 29.11
N LYS A 219 -3.83 6.01 29.82
CA LYS A 219 -2.75 6.96 30.15
C LYS A 219 -1.63 6.81 29.13
N PHE A 220 -1.13 7.92 28.61
CA PHE A 220 -0.11 7.97 27.56
C PHE A 220 1.21 8.48 28.10
N TYR A 221 2.32 7.96 27.56
CA TYR A 221 3.67 8.23 28.04
C TYR A 221 4.68 8.33 26.90
N ARG A 222 5.75 9.09 27.15
CA ARG A 222 6.95 9.17 26.30
C ARG A 222 8.22 9.03 27.14
N PHE A 223 9.33 8.76 26.49
CA PHE A 223 10.64 8.74 27.14
C PHE A 223 10.99 10.11 27.75
N PRO A 224 11.74 10.15 28.86
CA PRO A 224 12.25 11.41 29.40
C PRO A 224 13.34 12.02 28.49
N GLY A 225 13.51 13.35 28.58
CA GLY A 225 14.59 14.07 27.92
C GLY A 225 14.54 14.03 26.38
N ALA A 226 15.71 14.04 25.75
CA ALA A 226 15.87 14.06 24.29
C ALA A 226 15.33 12.79 23.62
N ALA A 227 15.40 11.64 24.30
CA ALA A 227 14.86 10.38 23.79
C ALA A 227 13.34 10.40 23.61
N GLY A 228 12.63 11.33 24.25
CA GLY A 228 11.18 11.49 24.09
C GLY A 228 10.77 12.50 23.04
N ARG A 229 11.70 13.09 22.28
CA ARG A 229 11.38 13.99 21.17
C ARG A 229 11.26 13.15 19.91
N LEU A 230 10.12 13.27 19.23
CA LEU A 230 9.99 12.73 17.87
C LEU A 230 10.81 13.61 16.91
N PRO A 231 11.37 13.04 15.83
CA PRO A 231 11.97 13.85 14.78
C PRO A 231 10.93 14.85 14.26
N ASP A 232 11.31 16.13 14.15
CA ASP A 232 10.42 17.18 13.66
C ASP A 232 9.89 16.80 12.27
N THR A 233 8.57 16.94 12.06
CA THR A 233 7.90 16.58 10.80
C THR A 233 7.92 17.69 9.76
N ASP A 234 8.73 18.73 9.96
CA ASP A 234 8.79 19.92 9.10
C ASP A 234 9.99 19.87 8.14
N ALA A 235 10.05 18.82 7.31
CA ALA A 235 10.94 18.72 6.16
C ALA A 235 10.21 18.14 4.94
#